data_AF-A0A4U1BCX9-F1
#
_entry.id   AF-A0A4U1BCX9-F1
#
_cell.length_a   1.000
_cell.length_b   1.000
_cell.length_c   1.000
_cell.angle_alpha   90.00
_cell.angle_beta   90.00
_cell.angle_gamma   90.00
#
_symmetry.space_group_name_H-M   'P 1'
#
loop_
_entity.id
_entity.type
_entity.pdbx_description
1 polymer ?
#
loop_
_entity_poly.entity_id
_entity_poly.type
_entity_poly.pdbx_seq_one_letter_code
_entity_poly.pdbx_strand_id
1 'polypeptide(L)'
;MTEQQQPQMQEQQWIRTQFQKANRHMAEKGLIPGKVYDKESRVLPPYLTLWKIMESGKGQKYWVLSGDLPTDLVEDTHIKSAREALRHFSLNWQLKAENIRRTSTDKTQLQFAALMISRAESMAQMQMDDRLWAAEAGA
;
A
#
# COMPACT_ATOMS: atom_id res chain seq x y z
N MET A 1 -9.77 -22.29 -27.84
CA MET A 1 -10.19 -21.11 -27.06
C MET A 1 -8.96 -20.56 -26.34
N THR A 2 -8.33 -19.59 -27.00
CA THR A 2 -7.40 -18.53 -26.55
C THR A 2 -6.64 -18.64 -25.21
N GLU A 3 -5.36 -19.06 -25.30
CA GLU A 3 -4.30 -18.98 -24.27
C GLU A 3 -3.91 -17.54 -23.85
N GLN A 4 -4.34 -16.51 -24.59
CA GLN A 4 -4.00 -15.10 -24.30
C GLN A 4 -4.94 -14.42 -23.29
N GLN A 5 -6.04 -15.05 -22.87
CA GLN A 5 -7.01 -14.46 -21.92
C GLN A 5 -6.69 -14.76 -20.45
N GLN A 6 -5.87 -15.78 -20.17
CA GLN A 6 -5.56 -16.23 -18.81
C GLN A 6 -4.76 -15.23 -17.96
N PRO A 7 -3.75 -14.49 -18.49
CA PRO A 7 -2.97 -13.55 -17.68
C PRO A 7 -3.80 -12.34 -17.22
N GLN A 8 -4.65 -11.81 -18.12
CA GLN A 8 -5.49 -10.65 -17.83
C GLN A 8 -6.56 -10.95 -16.78
N MET A 9 -7.15 -12.16 -16.82
CA MET A 9 -8.11 -12.57 -15.80
C MET A 9 -7.47 -12.74 -14.42
N GLN A 10 -6.26 -13.30 -14.35
CA GLN A 10 -5.53 -13.47 -13.09
C GLN A 10 -5.15 -12.13 -12.46
N GLU A 11 -4.69 -11.17 -13.27
CA GLU A 11 -4.36 -9.83 -12.80
C GLU A 11 -5.59 -9.12 -12.24
N GLN A 12 -6.71 -9.14 -12.95
CA GLN A 12 -7.96 -8.54 -12.46
C GLN A 12 -8.47 -9.19 -11.18
N GLN A 13 -8.33 -10.52 -11.06
CA GLN A 13 -8.65 -11.23 -9.82
C GLN A 13 -7.76 -10.78 -8.67
N TRP A 14 -6.45 -10.69 -8.90
CA TRP A 14 -5.50 -10.20 -7.90
C TRP A 14 -5.84 -8.77 -7.45
N ILE A 15 -6.11 -7.85 -8.39
CA ILE A 15 -6.50 -6.46 -8.08
C ILE A 15 -7.75 -6.44 -7.19
N ARG A 16 -8.79 -7.21 -7.55
CA ARG A 16 -10.01 -7.32 -6.75
C ARG A 16 -9.73 -7.85 -5.34
N THR A 17 -8.88 -8.86 -5.21
CA THR A 17 -8.48 -9.41 -3.90
C THR A 17 -7.74 -8.36 -3.07
N GLN A 18 -6.79 -7.62 -3.66
CA GLN A 18 -6.05 -6.58 -2.92
C GLN A 18 -6.96 -5.41 -2.53
N PHE A 19 -7.93 -5.05 -3.37
CA PHE A 19 -8.92 -4.04 -3.05
C PHE A 19 -9.84 -4.47 -1.90
N GLN A 20 -10.30 -5.72 -1.88
CA GLN A 20 -11.07 -6.26 -0.76
C GLN A 20 -10.28 -6.26 0.55
N LYS A 21 -8.99 -6.61 0.50
CA LYS A 21 -8.09 -6.52 1.67
C LYS A 21 -7.96 -5.09 2.18
N ALA A 22 -7.81 -4.11 1.28
CA ALA A 22 -7.73 -2.70 1.64
C ALA A 22 -9.00 -2.22 2.37
N ASN A 23 -10.18 -2.52 1.80
CA ASN A 23 -11.46 -2.15 2.42
C ASN A 23 -11.69 -2.82 3.77
N ARG A 24 -11.33 -4.11 3.89
CA ARG A 24 -11.41 -4.83 5.16
C ARG A 24 -10.51 -4.21 6.22
N HIS A 25 -9.28 -3.86 5.86
CA HIS A 25 -8.33 -3.26 6.79
C HIS A 25 -8.78 -1.87 7.29
N MET A 26 -9.38 -1.06 6.41
CA MET A 26 -10.04 0.18 6.85
C MET A 26 -11.15 -0.10 7.86
N ALA A 27 -12.04 -1.06 7.57
CA ALA A 27 -13.14 -1.43 8.47
C ALA A 27 -12.65 -1.97 9.82
N GLU A 28 -11.58 -2.77 9.83
CA GLU A 28 -10.92 -3.26 11.05
C GLU A 28 -10.36 -2.10 11.92
N LYS A 29 -9.94 -1.00 11.30
CA LYS A 29 -9.55 0.24 12.01
C LYS A 29 -10.73 1.16 12.36
N GLY A 30 -11.97 0.72 12.12
CA GLY A 30 -13.19 1.49 12.39
C GLY A 30 -13.50 2.57 11.34
N LEU A 31 -12.81 2.56 10.20
CA LEU A 31 -13.04 3.49 9.08
C LEU A 31 -14.00 2.85 8.08
N ILE A 32 -15.07 3.56 7.73
CA ILE A 32 -16.03 3.09 6.72
C ILE A 32 -15.54 3.50 5.33
N PRO A 33 -15.11 2.56 4.46
CA PRO A 33 -14.69 2.89 3.10
C PRO A 33 -15.82 3.59 2.34
N GLY A 34 -15.49 4.65 1.63
CA GLY A 34 -16.42 5.43 0.82
C GLY A 34 -15.94 5.56 -0.62
N LYS A 35 -15.77 6.79 -1.07
CA LYS A 35 -15.36 7.08 -2.45
C LYS A 35 -13.89 6.72 -2.67
N VAL A 36 -13.62 5.95 -3.72
CA VAL A 36 -12.26 5.67 -4.19
C VAL A 36 -11.87 6.66 -5.28
N TYR A 37 -10.63 7.14 -5.23
CA TYR A 37 -10.05 8.04 -6.23
C TYR A 37 -9.15 7.23 -7.16
N ASP A 38 -9.74 6.56 -8.15
CA ASP A 38 -9.02 5.66 -9.06
C ASP A 38 -7.89 6.36 -9.82
N LYS A 39 -8.08 7.63 -10.20
CA LYS A 39 -7.05 8.43 -10.91
C LYS A 39 -5.82 8.74 -10.07
N GLU A 40 -5.98 8.81 -8.74
CA GLU A 40 -4.88 9.05 -7.81
C GLU A 40 -4.28 7.74 -7.31
N SER A 41 -5.06 6.66 -7.37
CA SER A 41 -4.66 5.32 -6.95
C SER A 41 -3.69 4.69 -7.94
N ARG A 42 -2.86 3.77 -7.46
CA ARG A 42 -1.88 3.06 -8.28
C ARG A 42 -1.93 1.57 -7.99
N VAL A 43 -1.92 0.78 -9.04
CA VAL A 43 -1.81 -0.67 -8.96
C VAL A 43 -0.51 -1.05 -9.66
N LEU A 44 0.37 -1.76 -8.96
CA LEU A 44 1.64 -2.27 -9.46
C LEU A 44 1.67 -3.80 -9.29
N PRO A 45 0.89 -4.57 -10.07
CA PRO A 45 0.94 -6.02 -10.00
C PRO A 45 2.32 -6.56 -10.39
N PRO A 46 2.76 -7.69 -9.81
CA PRO A 46 2.13 -8.45 -8.72
C PRO A 46 2.53 -7.94 -7.32
N TYR A 47 3.18 -6.77 -7.21
CA TYR A 47 3.86 -6.32 -6.01
C TYR A 47 2.91 -5.70 -4.99
N LEU A 48 2.23 -4.60 -5.36
CA LEU A 48 1.42 -3.81 -4.45
C LEU A 48 0.33 -3.00 -5.13
N THR A 49 -0.61 -2.51 -4.33
CA THR A 49 -1.64 -1.55 -4.70
C THR A 49 -1.73 -0.45 -3.65
N LEU A 50 -1.97 0.76 -4.11
CA LEU A 50 -2.13 1.97 -3.31
C LEU A 50 -3.46 2.60 -3.69
N TRP A 51 -4.42 2.54 -2.78
CA TRP A 51 -5.75 3.08 -2.98
C TRP A 51 -5.90 4.37 -2.20
N LYS A 52 -6.37 5.41 -2.86
CA LYS A 52 -6.81 6.63 -2.19
C LYS A 52 -8.31 6.54 -1.96
N ILE A 53 -8.72 6.44 -0.71
CA ILE A 53 -10.11 6.19 -0.30
C ILE A 53 -10.55 7.29 0.67
N MET A 54 -11.68 7.91 0.38
CA MET A 54 -12.40 8.79 1.31
C MET A 54 -13.26 7.95 2.24
N GLU A 55 -13.16 8.20 3.53
CA GLU A 55 -14.07 7.66 4.53
C GLU A 55 -15.46 8.29 4.39
N SER A 56 -16.51 7.47 4.41
CA SER A 56 -17.91 7.93 4.28
C SER A 56 -18.41 8.77 5.47
N GLY A 57 -17.78 8.65 6.64
CA GLY A 57 -18.20 9.32 7.88
C GLY A 57 -17.73 10.77 7.98
N LYS A 58 -16.41 10.99 8.13
CA LYS A 58 -15.84 12.33 8.33
C LYS A 58 -15.34 12.98 7.04
N GLY A 59 -15.39 12.27 5.92
CA GLY A 59 -14.83 12.74 4.65
C GLY A 59 -13.30 12.77 4.59
N GLN A 60 -12.63 12.20 5.60
CA GLN A 60 -11.17 12.12 5.63
C GLN A 60 -10.67 11.15 4.57
N LYS A 61 -9.54 11.50 3.93
CA LYS A 61 -8.93 10.68 2.89
C LYS A 61 -7.80 9.87 3.47
N TYR A 62 -7.68 8.64 3.00
CA TYR A 62 -6.63 7.71 3.41
C TYR A 62 -5.98 7.10 2.19
N TRP A 63 -4.68 6.88 2.30
CA TRP A 63 -3.96 5.96 1.43
C TRP A 63 -3.94 4.60 2.09
N VAL A 64 -4.32 3.56 1.33
CA VAL A 64 -4.34 2.18 1.79
C VAL A 64 -3.43 1.35 0.90
N LEU A 65 -2.42 0.76 1.52
CA LEU A 65 -1.43 -0.09 0.88
C LEU A 65 -1.83 -1.55 1.09
N SER A 66 -1.85 -2.35 0.02
CA SER A 66 -2.02 -3.81 0.08
C SER A 66 -1.23 -4.51 -1.03
N GLY A 67 -0.96 -5.81 -0.91
CA GLY A 67 -0.17 -6.54 -1.90
C GLY A 67 0.48 -7.81 -1.34
N ASP A 68 1.72 -8.07 -1.76
CA ASP A 68 2.61 -9.10 -1.17
C ASP A 68 3.29 -8.62 0.13
N LEU A 69 2.63 -7.73 0.85
CA LEU A 69 3.11 -7.12 2.06
C LEU A 69 1.93 -6.84 3.00
N PRO A 70 2.17 -6.67 4.32
CA PRO A 70 1.11 -6.35 5.26
C PRO A 70 0.29 -5.14 4.81
N THR A 71 -1.04 -5.26 4.85
CA THR A 71 -1.92 -4.13 4.57
C THR A 71 -1.72 -3.07 5.65
N ASP A 72 -1.53 -1.81 5.25
CA ASP A 72 -1.46 -0.67 6.16
C ASP A 72 -2.20 0.52 5.55
N LEU A 73 -2.47 1.54 6.38
CA LEU A 73 -3.09 2.78 5.92
C LEU A 73 -2.46 3.99 6.60
N VAL A 74 -2.48 5.12 5.89
CA VAL A 74 -2.08 6.43 6.40
C VAL A 74 -3.11 7.46 5.97
N GLU A 75 -3.35 8.46 6.83
CA GLU A 75 -4.19 9.60 6.46
C GLU A 75 -3.50 10.45 5.40
N ASP A 76 -4.27 10.99 4.46
CA ASP A 76 -3.82 11.85 3.36
C ASP A 76 -3.48 13.27 3.87
N THR A 77 -2.48 13.36 4.75
CA THR A 77 -2.01 14.60 5.36
C THR A 77 -0.91 15.24 4.50
N HIS A 78 -1.32 15.77 3.34
CA HIS A 78 -0.46 16.41 2.32
C HIS A 78 0.32 15.43 1.40
N ILE A 79 -0.19 14.22 1.21
CA ILE A 79 0.41 13.23 0.31
C ILE A 79 -0.12 13.45 -1.11
N LYS A 80 0.72 13.96 -2.01
CA LYS A 80 0.31 14.49 -3.31
C LYS A 80 0.15 13.42 -4.39
N SER A 81 0.75 12.24 -4.21
CA SER A 81 0.69 11.16 -5.19
C SER A 81 0.82 9.78 -4.55
N ALA A 82 0.49 8.74 -5.31
CA ALA A 82 0.72 7.35 -4.88
C ALA A 82 2.22 7.08 -4.67
N ARG A 83 3.09 7.69 -5.49
CA ARG A 83 4.55 7.59 -5.32
C ARG A 83 5.00 8.17 -3.98
N GLU A 84 4.45 9.32 -3.59
CA GLU A 84 4.69 9.93 -2.29
C GLU A 84 4.10 9.08 -1.16
N ALA A 85 2.89 8.54 -1.33
CA ALA A 85 2.28 7.63 -0.36
C ALA A 85 3.19 6.43 -0.06
N LEU A 86 3.79 5.81 -1.10
CA LEU A 86 4.72 4.69 -0.93
C LEU A 86 5.96 5.09 -0.11
N ARG A 87 6.50 6.30 -0.33
CA ARG A 87 7.58 6.86 0.48
C ARG A 87 7.16 7.00 1.94
N HIS A 88 5.95 7.51 2.20
CA HIS A 88 5.43 7.65 3.57
C HIS A 88 5.30 6.29 4.27
N PHE A 89 4.77 5.26 3.58
CA PHE A 89 4.71 3.91 4.13
C PHE A 89 6.10 3.36 4.49
N SER A 90 7.06 3.50 3.57
CA SER A 90 8.45 3.10 3.81
C SER A 90 9.04 3.75 5.07
N LEU A 91 8.94 5.08 5.19
CA LEU A 91 9.46 5.81 6.34
C LEU A 91 8.76 5.41 7.64
N ASN A 92 7.43 5.29 7.62
CA ASN A 92 6.65 4.88 8.79
C ASN A 92 7.05 3.48 9.26
N TRP A 93 7.30 2.55 8.34
CA TRP A 93 7.69 1.19 8.69
C TRP A 93 9.10 1.12 9.26
N GLN A 94 10.04 1.90 8.73
CA GLN A 94 11.37 2.04 9.30
C GLN A 94 11.32 2.59 10.73
N LEU A 95 10.53 3.65 10.97
CA LEU A 95 10.36 4.24 12.31
C LEU A 95 9.72 3.26 13.30
N LYS A 96 8.64 2.57 12.88
CA LYS A 96 7.99 1.53 13.70
C LYS A 96 8.97 0.41 14.05
N ALA A 97 9.74 -0.07 13.09
CA ALA A 97 10.72 -1.13 13.30
C ALA A 97 11.85 -0.71 14.23
N GLU A 98 12.39 0.51 14.06
CA GLU A 98 13.42 1.05 14.95
C GLU A 98 12.91 1.22 16.38
N ASN A 99 11.66 1.68 16.55
CA ASN A 99 11.04 1.77 17.86
C ASN A 99 10.92 0.39 18.53
N ILE A 100 10.48 -0.64 17.79
CA ILE A 100 10.42 -2.02 18.31
C ILE A 100 11.82 -2.51 18.72
N ARG A 101 12.84 -2.30 17.87
CA ARG A 101 14.22 -2.69 18.18
C ARG A 101 14.78 -2.04 19.44
N ARG A 102 14.36 -0.81 19.74
CA ARG A 102 14.80 -0.08 20.94
C ARG A 102 14.07 -0.48 22.20
N THR A 103 12.79 -0.85 22.09
CA THR A 103 11.89 -1.00 23.24
C THR A 103 11.61 -2.45 23.60
N SER A 104 11.85 -3.39 22.69
CA SER A 104 11.52 -4.80 22.86
C SER A 104 12.76 -5.69 22.96
N THR A 105 12.68 -6.67 23.86
CA THR A 105 13.62 -7.79 23.95
C THR A 105 12.99 -9.10 23.45
N ASP A 106 11.71 -9.07 23.07
CA ASP A 106 10.99 -10.24 22.56
C ASP A 106 11.46 -10.59 21.14
N LYS A 107 11.82 -11.86 20.93
CA LYS A 107 12.36 -12.33 19.66
C LYS A 107 11.36 -12.22 18.52
N THR A 108 10.07 -12.43 18.77
CA THR A 108 9.02 -12.37 17.75
C THR A 108 8.85 -10.93 17.26
N GLN A 109 8.83 -9.97 18.19
CA GLN A 109 8.77 -8.55 17.85
C GLN A 109 10.02 -8.09 17.10
N LEU A 110 11.21 -8.55 17.49
CA LEU A 110 12.45 -8.23 16.77
C LEU A 110 12.48 -8.81 15.35
N GLN A 111 11.97 -10.03 15.15
CA GLN A 111 11.80 -10.62 13.81
C GLN A 111 10.80 -9.83 12.97
N PHE A 112 9.68 -9.40 13.57
CA PHE A 112 8.71 -8.56 12.90
C PHE A 112 9.33 -7.21 12.48
N ALA A 113 10.12 -6.57 13.34
CA ALA A 113 10.85 -5.35 13.00
C ALA A 113 11.82 -5.55 11.83
N ALA A 114 12.55 -6.68 11.80
CA ALA A 114 13.43 -7.00 10.68
C ALA A 114 12.65 -7.18 9.35
N LEU A 115 11.49 -7.85 9.39
CA LEU A 115 10.62 -7.97 8.23
C LEU A 115 10.11 -6.60 7.76
N MET A 116 9.70 -5.72 8.69
CA MET A 116 9.26 -4.38 8.36
C MET A 116 10.35 -3.56 7.66
N ILE A 117 11.60 -3.63 8.14
CA ILE A 117 12.75 -2.94 7.52
C ILE A 117 12.96 -3.44 6.10
N SER A 118 13.03 -4.76 5.91
CA SER A 118 13.24 -5.38 4.59
C SER A 118 12.16 -4.96 3.58
N ARG A 119 10.89 -4.93 4.00
CA ARG A 119 9.79 -4.47 3.14
C ARG A 119 9.82 -2.96 2.91
N ALA A 120 10.20 -2.16 3.90
CA ALA A 120 10.36 -0.73 3.74
C ALA A 120 11.47 -0.38 2.72
N GLU A 121 12.61 -1.05 2.79
CA GLU A 121 13.68 -0.89 1.81
C GLU A 121 13.21 -1.23 0.38
N SER A 122 12.43 -2.31 0.22
CA SER A 122 11.81 -2.66 -1.06
C SER A 122 10.87 -1.56 -1.55
N MET A 123 10.02 -1.01 -0.66
CA MET A 123 9.13 0.10 -1.00
C MET A 123 9.90 1.38 -1.40
N ALA A 124 10.99 1.70 -0.71
CA ALA A 124 11.85 2.83 -1.06
C ALA A 124 12.51 2.65 -2.44
N GLN A 125 13.03 1.46 -2.74
CA GLN A 125 13.59 1.14 -4.05
C GLN A 125 12.54 1.27 -5.16
N MET A 126 11.34 0.70 -4.94
CA MET A 126 10.23 0.83 -5.89
C MET A 126 9.81 2.29 -6.09
N GLN A 127 9.81 3.09 -5.02
CA GLN A 127 9.52 4.51 -5.12
C GLN A 127 10.55 5.25 -5.96
N MET A 128 11.82 4.86 -5.92
CA MET A 128 12.89 5.48 -6.71
C MET A 128 12.95 4.98 -8.17
N ASP A 129 12.34 3.84 -8.47
CA ASP A 129 12.35 3.28 -9.83
C ASP A 129 11.33 3.96 -10.75
N ASP A 130 11.79 4.97 -11.49
CA ASP A 130 10.96 5.73 -12.44
C ASP A 130 10.24 4.85 -13.47
N ARG A 131 10.74 3.64 -13.79
CA ARG A 131 10.07 2.72 -14.73
C ARG A 131 8.72 2.24 -14.20
N LEU A 132 8.57 2.13 -12.88
CA LEU A 132 7.30 1.77 -12.24
C LEU A 132 6.29 2.93 -12.24
N TRP A 133 6.78 4.16 -12.44
CA TRP A 133 6.00 5.41 -12.36
C TRP A 133 5.91 6.18 -13.69
N ALA A 134 6.56 5.71 -14.75
CA ALA A 134 6.65 6.40 -16.04
C ALA A 134 5.29 6.72 -16.70
N ALA A 135 4.20 6.08 -16.26
CA ALA A 135 2.84 6.44 -16.67
C ALA A 135 2.33 7.78 -16.08
N GLU A 136 3.10 8.46 -15.22
CA GLU A 136 2.77 9.81 -14.71
C GLU A 136 3.14 10.93 -15.71
N ALA A 137 3.81 10.65 -16.84
CA ALA A 137 4.31 11.66 -17.78
C ALA A 137 3.52 11.78 -19.10
N GLY A 138 2.33 11.17 -19.21
CA GLY A 138 1.59 11.17 -20.48
C GLY A 138 0.09 10.97 -20.32
N ALA A 139 -0.61 12.05 -19.96
CA ALA A 139 -2.02 12.29 -20.28
C ALA A 139 -2.28 13.80 -20.30
#